data_AF-A0A0H5CVD3-F1
#
_entry.id   AF-A0A0H5CVD3-F1
#
_cell.length_a   1.000
_cell.length_b   1.000
_cell.length_c   1.000
_cell.angle_alpha   90.00
_cell.angle_beta   90.00
_cell.angle_gamma   90.00
#
_symmetry.space_group_name_H-M   'P 1'
#
loop_
_entity.id
_entity.type
_entity.pdbx_description
1 polymer ?
#
loop_
_entity_poly.entity_id
_entity_poly.type
_entity_poly.pdbx_seq_one_letter_code
_entity_poly.pdbx_strand_id
1 'polypeptide(L)'
;MTFARSPHQVTAFDSAVDEFLAHACLVYGGDGPHRLDRARAMLAADPSLAAANLHTIAALGDVDAARGWLADHPEAAREQGGPFGWEPLLYLSYSRLPGGDPVGVARLLLDAGADPNAGYLWEGLCPPFTALTGAFGEGEDTVNEPRHQAEQALARLLLAAGADPNDGQALYNRMFGADDGHLRLLFEFGLGRGDGGPWKARLGAKQATPEQMIHDVLLWAAGHGQRDRVALLLDHRVAPESEFRGHPLHHGRSPWELAVRAGESEIADLLVAAGARPVDLDDVDQFFAAAMRGDSVAVAATAPEVVRAARERGPTAVVDAAELGKAVSVRLLVDAGFDVNAAVRETALHQAAFAGDLPLVRLLLDLGADPTRQDTEFGSTPQGWAEHAGHHDVAEHLRQLP
;
A
#
# COMPACT_ATOMS: atom_id res chain seq x y z
N MET A 1 5.59 -4.65 -25.12
CA MET A 1 5.22 -4.61 -23.69
C MET A 1 3.95 -5.43 -23.49
N THR A 2 4.06 -6.76 -23.47
CA THR A 2 2.90 -7.67 -23.63
C THR A 2 1.89 -7.63 -22.47
N PHE A 3 2.33 -7.21 -21.27
CA PHE A 3 1.52 -7.21 -20.04
C PHE A 3 1.13 -5.82 -19.53
N ALA A 4 1.52 -4.75 -20.21
CA ALA A 4 1.21 -3.40 -19.76
C ALA A 4 -0.31 -3.13 -19.85
N ARG A 5 -0.88 -2.57 -18.78
CA ARG A 5 -2.27 -2.09 -18.70
C ARG A 5 -2.32 -0.82 -17.85
N SER A 6 -3.26 0.06 -18.16
CA SER A 6 -3.46 1.34 -17.47
C SER A 6 -4.94 1.52 -17.09
N PRO A 7 -5.48 0.69 -16.19
CA PRO A 7 -6.92 0.69 -15.90
C PRO A 7 -7.45 2.05 -15.43
N HIS A 8 -6.65 2.78 -14.63
CA HIS A 8 -7.00 4.10 -14.12
C HIS A 8 -7.10 5.19 -15.20
N GLN A 9 -6.54 4.98 -16.39
CA GLN A 9 -6.62 5.93 -17.51
C GLN A 9 -7.82 5.69 -18.42
N VAL A 10 -8.54 4.57 -18.26
CA VAL A 10 -9.70 4.24 -19.10
C VAL A 10 -10.89 5.08 -18.68
N THR A 11 -11.25 6.06 -19.52
CA THR A 11 -12.34 7.02 -19.28
C THR A 11 -13.45 6.99 -20.33
N ALA A 12 -13.28 6.17 -21.37
CA ALA A 12 -14.26 5.94 -22.42
C ALA A 12 -14.53 4.44 -22.55
N PHE A 13 -15.79 4.06 -22.73
CA PHE A 13 -16.24 2.67 -22.71
C PHE A 13 -16.97 2.33 -24.00
N ASP A 14 -16.65 1.17 -24.58
CA ASP A 14 -17.27 0.69 -25.82
C ASP A 14 -18.70 0.18 -25.59
N SER A 15 -19.05 -0.16 -24.34
CA SER A 15 -20.35 -0.69 -23.97
C SER A 15 -20.72 -0.38 -22.50
N ALA A 16 -22.00 -0.54 -22.16
CA ALA A 16 -22.47 -0.45 -20.77
C ALA A 16 -21.87 -1.55 -19.88
N VAL A 17 -21.52 -2.70 -20.46
CA VAL A 17 -20.81 -3.79 -19.77
C VAL A 17 -19.41 -3.36 -19.37
N ASP A 18 -18.70 -2.67 -20.26
CA ASP A 18 -17.35 -2.19 -19.98
C ASP A 18 -17.35 -1.09 -18.92
N GLU A 19 -18.27 -0.14 -19.02
CA GLU A 19 -18.46 0.90 -18.01
C GLU A 19 -18.79 0.27 -16.64
N PHE A 20 -19.67 -0.74 -16.60
CA PHE A 20 -20.02 -1.43 -15.37
C PHE A 20 -18.79 -2.10 -14.73
N LEU A 21 -18.03 -2.88 -15.50
CA LEU A 21 -16.82 -3.55 -15.02
C LEU A 21 -15.76 -2.56 -14.53
N ALA A 22 -15.58 -1.45 -15.24
CA ALA A 22 -14.62 -0.43 -14.85
C ALA A 22 -14.95 0.22 -13.51
N HIS A 23 -16.25 0.43 -13.23
CA HIS A 23 -16.71 0.99 -11.97
C HIS A 23 -16.81 -0.03 -10.83
N ALA A 24 -16.96 -1.32 -11.15
CA ALA A 24 -17.04 -2.40 -10.17
C ALA A 24 -15.68 -2.74 -9.54
N CYS A 25 -14.58 -2.50 -10.25
CA CYS A 25 -13.24 -2.94 -9.86
C CYS A 25 -12.35 -1.80 -9.36
N LEU A 26 -11.44 -2.12 -8.44
CA LEU A 26 -10.29 -1.25 -8.15
C LEU A 26 -9.41 -1.10 -9.39
N VAL A 27 -8.91 0.11 -9.61
CA VAL A 27 -8.02 0.43 -10.74
C VAL A 27 -6.68 1.03 -10.29
N TYR A 28 -6.56 1.33 -9.00
CA TYR A 28 -5.44 2.01 -8.36
C TYR A 28 -5.20 3.35 -9.02
N GLY A 29 -6.23 4.21 -8.98
CA GLY A 29 -6.20 5.56 -9.50
C GLY A 29 -7.59 6.18 -9.61
N GLY A 30 -7.88 7.13 -8.71
CA GLY A 30 -9.20 7.75 -8.60
C GLY A 30 -10.28 6.78 -8.10
N ASP A 31 -9.88 5.81 -7.29
CA ASP A 31 -10.81 4.89 -6.62
C ASP A 31 -11.63 5.61 -5.55
N GLY A 32 -12.71 4.97 -5.12
CA GLY A 32 -13.56 5.46 -4.04
C GLY A 32 -15.02 5.03 -4.16
N PRO A 33 -15.85 5.32 -3.14
CA PRO A 33 -17.22 4.80 -3.04
C PRO A 33 -18.11 5.16 -4.24
N HIS A 34 -17.88 6.34 -4.84
CA HIS A 34 -18.64 6.84 -5.97
C HIS A 34 -18.59 5.93 -7.21
N ARG A 35 -17.48 5.21 -7.44
CA ARG A 35 -17.37 4.23 -8.53
C ARG A 35 -18.29 3.04 -8.28
N LEU A 36 -18.25 2.49 -7.07
CA LEU A 36 -19.08 1.36 -6.70
C LEU A 36 -20.57 1.71 -6.73
N ASP A 37 -20.94 2.92 -6.29
CA ASP A 37 -22.31 3.42 -6.38
C ASP A 37 -22.77 3.54 -7.84
N ARG A 38 -21.89 3.97 -8.75
CA ARG A 38 -22.17 3.98 -10.20
C ARG A 38 -22.45 2.58 -10.74
N ALA A 39 -21.58 1.61 -10.45
CA ALA A 39 -21.77 0.22 -10.90
C ALA A 39 -23.10 -0.37 -10.39
N ARG A 40 -23.44 -0.13 -9.11
CA ARG A 40 -24.71 -0.57 -8.51
C ARG A 40 -25.93 0.09 -9.16
N ALA A 41 -25.86 1.39 -9.45
CA ALA A 41 -26.93 2.11 -10.13
C ALA A 41 -27.16 1.58 -11.56
N MET A 42 -26.07 1.25 -12.27
CA MET A 42 -26.16 0.65 -13.61
C MET A 42 -26.83 -0.73 -13.56
N LEU A 43 -26.42 -1.60 -12.63
CA LEU A 43 -27.01 -2.93 -12.48
C LEU A 43 -28.49 -2.87 -12.07
N ALA A 44 -28.87 -1.89 -11.25
CA ALA A 44 -30.27 -1.67 -10.90
C ALA A 44 -31.12 -1.19 -12.09
N ALA A 45 -30.54 -0.39 -12.98
CA ALA A 45 -31.20 0.10 -14.19
C ALA A 45 -31.29 -0.97 -15.29
N ASP A 46 -30.27 -1.82 -15.42
CA ASP A 46 -30.20 -2.91 -16.38
C ASP A 46 -29.67 -4.20 -15.73
N PRO A 47 -30.56 -5.06 -15.23
CA PRO A 47 -30.17 -6.35 -14.65
C PRO A 47 -29.52 -7.33 -15.64
N SER A 48 -29.65 -7.11 -16.95
CA SER A 48 -29.03 -8.00 -17.94
C SER A 48 -27.50 -7.94 -17.92
N LEU A 49 -26.94 -6.86 -17.37
CA LEU A 49 -25.50 -6.72 -17.11
C LEU A 49 -24.94 -7.86 -16.23
N ALA A 50 -25.76 -8.47 -15.37
CA ALA A 50 -25.30 -9.51 -14.46
C ALA A 50 -24.82 -10.79 -15.15
N ALA A 51 -25.38 -11.07 -16.33
CA ALA A 51 -25.14 -12.30 -17.09
C ALA A 51 -24.66 -12.00 -18.52
N ALA A 52 -24.15 -10.78 -18.76
CA ALA A 52 -23.78 -10.34 -20.11
C ALA A 52 -22.59 -11.13 -20.67
N ASN A 53 -21.61 -11.42 -19.80
CA ASN A 53 -20.46 -12.27 -20.11
C ASN A 53 -19.82 -12.84 -18.83
N LEU A 54 -18.87 -13.76 -19.00
CA LEU A 54 -18.16 -14.37 -17.87
C LEU A 54 -17.40 -13.34 -17.00
N HIS A 55 -16.93 -12.22 -17.55
CA HIS A 55 -16.26 -11.16 -16.77
C HIS A 55 -17.21 -10.50 -15.77
N THR A 56 -18.44 -10.17 -16.18
CA THR A 56 -19.49 -9.62 -15.29
C THR A 56 -19.95 -10.62 -14.25
N ILE A 57 -20.16 -11.87 -14.66
CA ILE A 57 -20.52 -12.98 -13.77
C ILE A 57 -19.44 -13.18 -12.69
N ALA A 58 -18.17 -13.11 -13.09
CA ALA A 58 -17.03 -13.23 -12.20
C ALA A 58 -16.93 -12.06 -11.21
N ALA A 59 -17.11 -10.82 -11.68
CA ALA A 59 -17.12 -9.63 -10.82
C ALA A 59 -18.26 -9.63 -9.79
N LEU A 60 -19.40 -10.25 -10.11
CA LEU A 60 -20.56 -10.36 -9.23
C LEU A 60 -20.54 -11.58 -8.31
N GLY A 61 -19.67 -12.56 -8.58
CA GLY A 61 -19.64 -13.80 -7.81
C GLY A 61 -20.90 -14.67 -8.00
N ASP A 62 -21.53 -14.65 -9.18
CA ASP A 62 -22.70 -15.51 -9.46
C ASP A 62 -22.26 -16.93 -9.85
N VAL A 63 -22.30 -17.84 -8.88
CA VAL A 63 -21.86 -19.24 -9.04
C VAL A 63 -22.69 -20.02 -10.03
N ASP A 64 -24.00 -19.81 -10.07
CA ASP A 64 -24.89 -20.60 -10.94
C ASP A 64 -24.73 -20.15 -12.40
N ALA A 65 -24.64 -18.84 -12.63
CA ALA A 65 -24.35 -18.30 -13.95
C ALA A 65 -22.94 -18.71 -14.43
N ALA A 66 -21.93 -18.67 -13.55
CA ALA A 66 -20.57 -19.09 -13.88
C ALA A 66 -20.51 -20.57 -14.27
N ARG A 67 -21.20 -21.43 -13.50
CA ARG A 67 -21.27 -22.87 -13.79
C ARG A 67 -21.92 -23.15 -15.14
N GLY A 68 -23.02 -22.47 -15.45
CA GLY A 68 -23.70 -22.59 -16.74
C GLY A 68 -22.78 -22.16 -17.89
N TRP A 69 -22.14 -21.00 -17.76
CA TRP A 69 -21.27 -20.45 -18.80
C TRP A 69 -20.08 -21.36 -19.10
N LEU A 70 -19.37 -21.81 -18.06
CA LEU A 70 -18.16 -22.64 -18.18
C LEU A 70 -18.45 -24.08 -18.62
N ALA A 71 -19.69 -24.58 -18.43
CA ALA A 71 -20.09 -25.87 -18.96
C ALA A 71 -20.11 -25.87 -20.50
N ASP A 72 -20.50 -24.75 -21.10
CA ASP A 72 -20.57 -24.58 -22.55
C ASP A 72 -19.27 -24.02 -23.14
N HIS A 73 -18.56 -23.16 -22.40
CA HIS A 73 -17.37 -22.41 -22.85
C HIS A 73 -16.24 -22.43 -21.80
N PRO A 74 -15.61 -23.59 -21.53
CA PRO A 74 -14.55 -23.68 -20.51
C PRO A 74 -13.34 -22.80 -20.83
N GLU A 75 -13.04 -22.56 -22.10
CA GLU A 75 -11.95 -21.68 -22.55
C GLU A 75 -12.14 -20.22 -22.13
N ALA A 76 -13.38 -19.80 -21.88
CA ALA A 76 -13.70 -18.43 -21.45
C ALA A 76 -13.02 -18.07 -20.12
N ALA A 77 -12.64 -19.06 -19.30
CA ALA A 77 -11.88 -18.85 -18.06
C ALA A 77 -10.53 -18.13 -18.26
N ARG A 78 -9.98 -18.16 -19.49
CA ARG A 78 -8.72 -17.50 -19.87
C ARG A 78 -8.92 -16.38 -20.89
N GLU A 79 -10.17 -16.07 -21.26
CA GLU A 79 -10.47 -15.08 -22.28
C GLU A 79 -10.24 -13.66 -21.75
N GLN A 80 -9.28 -12.95 -22.35
CA GLN A 80 -9.05 -11.54 -22.04
C GLN A 80 -10.12 -10.69 -22.70
N GLY A 81 -10.76 -9.82 -21.91
CA GLY A 81 -11.81 -8.95 -22.40
C GLY A 81 -12.12 -7.81 -21.43
N GLY A 82 -13.26 -7.16 -21.68
CA GLY A 82 -13.72 -6.00 -20.93
C GLY A 82 -12.83 -4.75 -21.10
N PRO A 83 -13.03 -3.70 -20.28
CA PRO A 83 -12.37 -2.40 -20.44
C PRO A 83 -10.84 -2.46 -20.27
N PHE A 84 -10.33 -3.50 -19.60
CA PHE A 84 -8.92 -3.61 -19.24
C PHE A 84 -8.19 -4.74 -19.96
N GLY A 85 -8.87 -5.51 -20.82
CA GLY A 85 -8.31 -6.70 -21.46
C GLY A 85 -7.77 -7.69 -20.43
N TRP A 86 -8.57 -7.95 -19.39
CA TRP A 86 -8.28 -8.83 -18.26
C TRP A 86 -9.00 -10.17 -18.41
N GLU A 87 -8.44 -11.22 -17.81
CA GLU A 87 -9.13 -12.51 -17.63
C GLU A 87 -10.23 -12.39 -16.56
N PRO A 88 -11.29 -13.23 -16.57
CA PRO A 88 -12.37 -13.16 -15.58
C PRO A 88 -11.91 -13.20 -14.13
N LEU A 89 -10.84 -13.94 -13.83
CA LEU A 89 -10.29 -14.04 -12.47
C LEU A 89 -9.78 -12.69 -11.92
N LEU A 90 -9.29 -11.80 -12.79
CA LEU A 90 -8.87 -10.46 -12.38
C LEU A 90 -10.10 -9.57 -12.08
N TYR A 91 -11.14 -9.60 -12.92
CA TYR A 91 -12.37 -8.86 -12.60
C TYR A 91 -13.01 -9.36 -11.28
N LEU A 92 -12.97 -10.66 -11.02
CA LEU A 92 -13.39 -11.22 -9.73
C LEU A 92 -12.54 -10.67 -8.58
N SER A 93 -11.21 -10.72 -8.71
CA SER A 93 -10.30 -10.37 -7.62
C SER A 93 -10.30 -8.85 -7.32
N TYR A 94 -10.47 -8.01 -8.33
CA TYR A 94 -10.47 -6.55 -8.19
C TYR A 94 -11.86 -5.96 -7.94
N SER A 95 -12.94 -6.73 -8.13
CA SER A 95 -14.30 -6.28 -7.82
C SER A 95 -14.45 -5.89 -6.36
N ARG A 96 -15.24 -4.85 -6.11
CA ARG A 96 -15.70 -4.42 -4.78
C ARG A 96 -17.21 -4.44 -4.66
N LEU A 97 -17.89 -5.11 -5.59
CA LEU A 97 -19.33 -5.35 -5.52
C LEU A 97 -19.66 -6.24 -4.32
N PRO A 98 -20.57 -5.84 -3.43
CA PRO A 98 -20.95 -6.66 -2.29
C PRO A 98 -21.84 -7.83 -2.72
N GLY A 99 -21.78 -8.93 -1.97
CA GLY A 99 -22.61 -10.11 -2.18
C GLY A 99 -21.94 -11.17 -3.07
N GLY A 100 -22.77 -12.07 -3.61
CA GLY A 100 -22.32 -13.23 -4.37
C GLY A 100 -21.51 -14.23 -3.56
N ASP A 101 -20.92 -15.20 -4.26
CA ASP A 101 -19.91 -16.11 -3.75
C ASP A 101 -18.67 -16.08 -4.68
N PRO A 102 -17.80 -15.06 -4.52
CA PRO A 102 -16.59 -14.93 -5.33
C PRO A 102 -15.62 -16.11 -5.12
N VAL A 103 -15.64 -16.78 -3.95
CA VAL A 103 -14.79 -17.95 -3.71
C VAL A 103 -15.27 -19.15 -4.53
N GLY A 104 -16.59 -19.36 -4.59
CA GLY A 104 -17.22 -20.37 -5.43
C GLY A 104 -16.96 -20.13 -6.92
N VAL A 105 -17.10 -18.89 -7.40
CA VAL A 105 -16.79 -18.58 -8.81
C VAL A 105 -15.30 -18.74 -9.11
N ALA A 106 -14.41 -18.27 -8.22
CA ALA A 106 -12.98 -18.46 -8.40
C ALA A 106 -12.61 -19.95 -8.49
N ARG A 107 -13.26 -20.82 -7.68
CA ARG A 107 -13.06 -22.26 -7.78
C ARG A 107 -13.42 -22.78 -9.17
N LEU A 108 -14.59 -22.40 -9.69
CA LEU A 108 -15.03 -22.81 -11.03
C LEU A 108 -14.08 -22.33 -12.13
N LEU A 109 -13.62 -21.08 -12.05
CA LEU A 109 -12.66 -20.53 -13.00
C LEU A 109 -11.32 -21.30 -12.96
N LEU A 110 -10.80 -21.58 -11.77
CA LEU A 110 -9.56 -22.34 -11.59
C LEU A 110 -9.70 -23.79 -12.07
N ASP A 111 -10.82 -24.45 -11.78
CA ASP A 111 -11.13 -25.80 -12.27
C ASP A 111 -11.25 -25.83 -13.81
N ALA A 112 -11.71 -24.73 -14.42
CA ALA A 112 -11.73 -24.52 -15.87
C ALA A 112 -10.39 -24.06 -16.46
N GLY A 113 -9.33 -23.90 -15.64
CA GLY A 113 -7.97 -23.63 -16.08
C GLY A 113 -7.51 -22.17 -16.01
N ALA A 114 -8.23 -21.27 -15.32
CA ALA A 114 -7.79 -19.90 -15.03
C ALA A 114 -6.37 -19.86 -14.43
N ASP A 115 -5.56 -18.84 -14.77
CA ASP A 115 -4.22 -18.70 -14.19
C ASP A 115 -4.32 -18.14 -12.77
N PRO A 116 -3.96 -18.87 -11.70
CA PRO A 116 -3.91 -18.27 -10.37
C PRO A 116 -2.86 -17.13 -10.28
N ASN A 117 -1.93 -17.04 -11.23
CA ASN A 117 -0.95 -15.96 -11.38
C ASN A 117 -1.32 -14.98 -12.51
N ALA A 118 -2.58 -14.93 -12.94
CA ALA A 118 -3.08 -13.89 -13.84
C ALA A 118 -2.74 -12.51 -13.26
N GLY A 119 -2.36 -11.57 -14.13
CA GLY A 119 -1.97 -10.23 -13.72
C GLY A 119 -1.47 -9.36 -14.86
N TYR A 120 -1.12 -8.13 -14.53
CA TYR A 120 -0.68 -7.11 -15.46
C TYR A 120 0.39 -6.21 -14.85
N LEU A 121 1.08 -5.43 -15.68
CA LEU A 121 2.01 -4.39 -15.24
C LEU A 121 1.28 -3.04 -15.33
N TRP A 122 1.00 -2.42 -14.18
CA TRP A 122 0.35 -1.10 -14.11
C TRP A 122 1.31 -0.05 -14.68
N GLU A 123 0.89 0.70 -15.72
CA GLU A 123 1.77 1.58 -16.51
C GLU A 123 3.01 0.88 -17.11
N GLY A 124 3.00 -0.45 -17.21
CA GLY A 124 4.17 -1.22 -17.62
C GLY A 124 5.28 -1.31 -16.55
N LEU A 125 5.01 -0.89 -15.32
CA LEU A 125 5.93 -0.88 -14.18
C LEU A 125 5.85 -2.20 -13.39
N CYS A 126 6.93 -2.49 -12.65
CA CYS A 126 7.00 -3.60 -11.69
C CYS A 126 6.84 -3.05 -10.27
N PRO A 127 6.30 -3.84 -9.31
CA PRO A 127 5.87 -5.24 -9.47
C PRO A 127 4.53 -5.39 -10.22
N PRO A 128 4.18 -6.60 -10.69
CA PRO A 128 2.89 -6.84 -11.35
C PRO A 128 1.74 -6.81 -10.35
N PHE A 129 0.59 -6.32 -10.82
CA PHE A 129 -0.71 -6.42 -10.17
C PHE A 129 -1.34 -7.76 -10.56
N THR A 130 -1.44 -8.69 -9.62
CA THR A 130 -1.94 -10.05 -9.86
C THR A 130 -3.35 -10.26 -9.31
N ALA A 131 -3.94 -11.42 -9.58
CA ALA A 131 -5.17 -11.86 -8.91
C ALA A 131 -5.02 -11.88 -7.38
N LEU A 132 -3.85 -12.24 -6.86
CA LEU A 132 -3.57 -12.24 -5.42
C LEU A 132 -3.50 -10.82 -4.86
N THR A 133 -2.89 -9.88 -5.59
CA THR A 133 -2.93 -8.44 -5.27
C THR A 133 -4.37 -7.93 -5.16
N GLY A 134 -5.22 -8.24 -6.15
CA GLY A 134 -6.63 -7.83 -6.15
C GLY A 134 -7.41 -8.41 -4.97
N ALA A 135 -7.20 -9.70 -4.69
CA ALA A 135 -7.83 -10.41 -3.60
C ALA A 135 -7.48 -9.84 -2.23
N PHE A 136 -6.24 -9.39 -2.01
CA PHE A 136 -5.88 -8.66 -0.78
C PHE A 136 -6.46 -7.24 -0.76
N GLY A 137 -6.36 -6.51 -1.88
CA GLY A 137 -6.76 -5.10 -1.95
C GLY A 137 -5.85 -4.19 -1.13
N GLU A 138 -6.37 -3.04 -0.71
CA GLU A 138 -5.59 -1.93 -0.13
C GLU A 138 -4.48 -1.43 -1.06
N GLY A 139 -3.87 -0.32 -0.67
CA GLY A 139 -2.81 0.37 -1.38
C GLY A 139 -2.44 1.63 -0.60
N GLU A 140 -1.84 2.62 -1.28
CA GLU A 140 -1.45 3.88 -0.65
C GLU A 140 -2.67 4.67 -0.14
N ASP A 141 -3.81 4.56 -0.85
CA ASP A 141 -5.08 5.11 -0.43
C ASP A 141 -5.91 4.04 0.28
N THR A 142 -5.48 3.68 1.51
CA THR A 142 -6.15 2.67 2.35
C THR A 142 -7.63 2.94 2.61
N VAL A 143 -8.09 4.18 2.39
CA VAL A 143 -9.50 4.58 2.55
C VAL A 143 -10.32 4.23 1.32
N ASN A 144 -9.83 4.57 0.12
CA ASN A 144 -10.59 4.40 -1.12
C ASN A 144 -10.31 3.08 -1.86
N GLU A 145 -9.31 2.32 -1.42
CA GLU A 145 -8.89 1.05 -2.03
C GLU A 145 -9.20 -0.14 -1.10
N PRO A 146 -10.44 -0.39 -0.66
CA PRO A 146 -10.72 -1.36 0.39
C PRO A 146 -10.28 -2.79 0.01
N ARG A 147 -10.16 -3.66 1.02
CA ARG A 147 -9.94 -5.09 0.81
C ARG A 147 -11.11 -5.73 0.08
N HIS A 148 -10.85 -6.84 -0.59
CA HIS A 148 -11.91 -7.64 -1.21
C HIS A 148 -12.84 -8.25 -0.13
N GLN A 149 -14.16 -8.34 -0.35
CA GLN A 149 -15.10 -8.82 0.67
C GLN A 149 -14.85 -10.26 1.15
N ALA A 150 -14.18 -11.06 0.33
CA ALA A 150 -13.79 -12.44 0.63
C ALA A 150 -12.26 -12.63 0.78
N GLU A 151 -11.52 -11.55 1.03
CA GLU A 151 -10.04 -11.46 1.08
C GLU A 151 -9.34 -12.77 1.45
N GLN A 152 -9.44 -13.18 2.71
CA GLN A 152 -8.69 -14.32 3.27
C GLN A 152 -9.06 -15.66 2.61
N ALA A 153 -10.34 -15.87 2.32
CA ALA A 153 -10.81 -17.12 1.69
C ALA A 153 -10.41 -17.19 0.21
N LEU A 154 -10.50 -16.06 -0.50
CA LEU A 154 -10.12 -15.96 -1.91
C LEU A 154 -8.59 -16.07 -2.07
N ALA A 155 -7.81 -15.33 -1.28
CA ALA A 155 -6.35 -15.40 -1.32
C ALA A 155 -5.86 -16.82 -1.01
N ARG A 156 -6.41 -17.48 0.01
CA ARG A 156 -6.06 -18.88 0.33
C ARG A 156 -6.40 -19.84 -0.81
N LEU A 157 -7.53 -19.64 -1.48
CA LEU A 157 -7.90 -20.42 -2.66
C LEU A 157 -6.88 -20.25 -3.79
N LEU A 158 -6.54 -19.00 -4.13
CA LEU A 158 -5.56 -18.68 -5.17
C LEU A 158 -4.19 -19.31 -4.86
N LEU A 159 -3.71 -19.17 -3.62
CA LEU A 159 -2.46 -19.76 -3.15
C LEU A 159 -2.49 -21.29 -3.22
N ALA A 160 -3.59 -21.93 -2.79
CA ALA A 160 -3.76 -23.37 -2.89
C ALA A 160 -3.84 -23.87 -4.34
N ALA A 161 -4.25 -23.02 -5.28
CA ALA A 161 -4.25 -23.30 -6.70
C ALA A 161 -2.90 -23.02 -7.40
N GLY A 162 -1.92 -22.47 -6.68
CA GLY A 162 -0.56 -22.24 -7.20
C GLY A 162 -0.25 -20.77 -7.53
N ALA A 163 -1.00 -19.81 -6.98
CA ALA A 163 -0.53 -18.42 -6.96
C ALA A 163 0.78 -18.32 -6.17
N ASP A 164 1.75 -17.58 -6.69
CA ASP A 164 3.03 -17.36 -6.01
C ASP A 164 2.80 -16.50 -4.75
N PRO A 165 3.20 -16.96 -3.55
CA PRO A 165 3.11 -16.14 -2.33
C PRO A 165 4.04 -14.92 -2.35
N ASN A 166 5.02 -14.85 -3.25
CA ASN A 166 5.95 -13.71 -3.38
C ASN A 166 5.36 -12.61 -4.27
N ASP A 167 4.19 -12.12 -3.89
CA ASP A 167 3.47 -11.08 -4.62
C ASP A 167 3.92 -9.69 -4.18
N GLY A 168 4.85 -9.10 -4.94
CA GLY A 168 5.47 -7.83 -4.58
C GLY A 168 4.48 -6.67 -4.45
N GLN A 169 3.42 -6.62 -5.27
CA GLN A 169 2.43 -5.55 -5.19
C GLN A 169 1.51 -5.73 -3.98
N ALA A 170 1.11 -6.96 -3.65
CA ALA A 170 0.34 -7.24 -2.43
C ALA A 170 1.14 -6.88 -1.17
N LEU A 171 2.44 -7.20 -1.14
CA LEU A 171 3.30 -6.82 -0.02
C LEU A 171 3.40 -5.30 0.13
N TYR A 172 3.58 -4.59 -0.99
CA TYR A 172 3.61 -3.13 -1.00
C TYR A 172 2.29 -2.52 -0.53
N ASN A 173 1.17 -2.91 -1.15
CA ASN A 173 -0.15 -2.37 -0.86
C ASN A 173 -0.56 -2.52 0.61
N ARG A 174 -0.08 -3.57 1.26
CA ARG A 174 -0.49 -3.96 2.62
C ARG A 174 0.51 -3.53 3.69
N MET A 175 1.60 -2.85 3.33
CA MET A 175 2.64 -2.45 4.29
C MET A 175 2.30 -1.18 5.10
N PHE A 176 1.36 -0.36 4.63
CA PHE A 176 1.04 0.92 5.28
C PHE A 176 0.27 0.76 6.59
N GLY A 177 -0.64 -0.22 6.67
CA GLY A 177 -1.41 -0.53 7.86
C GLY A 177 -0.72 -1.51 8.81
N ALA A 178 -1.23 -1.61 10.05
CA ALA A 178 -0.71 -2.50 11.09
C ALA A 178 -1.16 -3.98 10.95
N ASP A 179 -2.12 -4.28 10.06
CA ASP A 179 -2.68 -5.63 9.94
C ASP A 179 -1.78 -6.58 9.16
N ASP A 180 -1.39 -7.69 9.80
CA ASP A 180 -0.51 -8.71 9.24
C ASP A 180 -1.25 -10.00 8.82
N GLY A 181 -2.57 -9.96 8.68
CA GLY A 181 -3.36 -11.13 8.23
C GLY A 181 -2.87 -11.68 6.88
N HIS A 182 -2.53 -10.78 5.95
CA HIS A 182 -1.99 -11.13 4.64
C HIS A 182 -0.60 -11.80 4.76
N LEU A 183 0.34 -11.25 5.54
CA LEU A 183 1.67 -11.83 5.74
C LEU A 183 1.59 -13.23 6.34
N ARG A 184 0.76 -13.42 7.38
CA ARG A 184 0.59 -14.73 8.02
C ARG A 184 0.13 -15.77 7.01
N LEU A 185 -0.87 -15.45 6.19
CA LEU A 185 -1.34 -16.32 5.12
C LEU A 185 -0.24 -16.60 4.09
N LEU A 186 0.45 -15.58 3.60
CA LEU A 186 1.52 -15.73 2.60
C LEU A 186 2.67 -16.61 3.14
N PHE A 187 3.02 -16.49 4.42
CA PHE A 187 4.01 -17.33 5.07
C PHE A 187 3.62 -18.82 5.13
N GLU A 188 2.34 -19.13 5.33
CA GLU A 188 1.85 -20.53 5.27
C GLU A 188 2.13 -21.17 3.91
N PHE A 189 2.19 -20.37 2.84
CA PHE A 189 2.42 -20.82 1.47
C PHE A 189 3.87 -20.62 0.97
N GLY A 190 4.76 -20.08 1.80
CA GLY A 190 6.20 -20.02 1.49
C GLY A 190 6.72 -18.65 1.04
N LEU A 191 6.11 -17.55 1.46
CA LEU A 191 6.64 -16.19 1.30
C LEU A 191 8.14 -16.10 1.69
N GLY A 192 8.91 -15.38 0.87
CA GLY A 192 10.35 -15.18 1.02
C GLY A 192 11.18 -16.36 0.51
N ARG A 193 10.57 -17.37 -0.12
CA ARG A 193 11.24 -18.58 -0.61
C ARG A 193 10.95 -18.85 -2.08
N GLY A 194 11.73 -19.74 -2.67
CA GLY A 194 11.56 -20.17 -4.07
C GLY A 194 12.32 -19.29 -5.06
N ASP A 195 11.96 -19.41 -6.33
CA ASP A 195 12.61 -18.73 -7.45
C ASP A 195 11.89 -17.43 -7.88
N GLY A 196 10.86 -17.00 -7.15
CA GLY A 196 10.02 -15.82 -7.47
C GLY A 196 8.93 -16.08 -8.51
N GLY A 197 8.69 -17.35 -8.84
CA GLY A 197 7.49 -17.78 -9.56
C GLY A 197 7.37 -17.25 -11.00
N PRO A 198 6.15 -17.31 -11.58
CA PRO A 198 5.93 -17.04 -13.00
C PRO A 198 6.33 -15.63 -13.41
N TRP A 199 6.11 -14.63 -12.55
CA TRP A 199 6.42 -13.24 -12.86
C TRP A 199 7.93 -12.97 -12.82
N LYS A 200 8.68 -13.56 -11.90
CA LYS A 200 10.15 -13.52 -11.94
C LYS A 200 10.69 -14.21 -13.18
N ALA A 201 10.13 -15.34 -13.59
CA ALA A 201 10.52 -16.02 -14.82
C ALA A 201 10.24 -15.16 -16.08
N ARG A 202 9.12 -14.42 -16.11
CA ARG A 202 8.74 -13.52 -17.22
C ARG A 202 9.60 -12.25 -17.28
N LEU A 203 9.95 -11.67 -16.13
CA LEU A 203 10.54 -10.33 -16.02
C LEU A 203 12.05 -10.35 -15.73
N GLY A 204 12.59 -11.48 -15.28
CA GLY A 204 14.01 -11.67 -14.96
C GLY A 204 14.50 -10.72 -13.88
N ALA A 205 15.56 -9.96 -14.18
CA ALA A 205 16.17 -9.05 -13.21
C ALA A 205 15.29 -7.85 -12.80
N LYS A 206 14.22 -7.55 -13.55
CA LYS A 206 13.32 -6.43 -13.23
C LYS A 206 12.42 -6.69 -12.03
N GLN A 207 12.09 -7.96 -11.77
CA GLN A 207 11.31 -8.35 -10.60
C GLN A 207 12.26 -8.63 -9.44
N ALA A 208 11.94 -8.16 -8.24
CA ALA A 208 12.70 -8.49 -7.03
C ALA A 208 12.75 -10.01 -6.79
N THR A 209 13.78 -10.50 -6.09
CA THR A 209 13.78 -11.87 -5.57
C THR A 209 12.86 -11.97 -4.35
N PRO A 210 12.38 -13.17 -3.99
CA PRO A 210 11.64 -13.39 -2.74
C PRO A 210 12.33 -12.81 -1.49
N GLU A 211 13.65 -12.98 -1.40
CA GLU A 211 14.46 -12.45 -0.30
C GLU A 211 14.49 -10.91 -0.28
N GLN A 212 14.61 -10.28 -1.45
CA GLN A 212 14.58 -8.81 -1.56
C GLN A 212 13.22 -8.27 -1.11
N MET A 213 12.12 -8.83 -1.62
CA MET A 213 10.77 -8.38 -1.27
C MET A 213 10.53 -8.41 0.24
N ILE A 214 10.87 -9.52 0.90
CA ILE A 214 10.59 -9.67 2.33
C ILE A 214 11.52 -8.82 3.20
N HIS A 215 12.74 -8.55 2.71
CA HIS A 215 13.64 -7.63 3.36
C HIS A 215 13.17 -6.16 3.22
N ASP A 216 12.58 -5.78 2.10
CA ASP A 216 12.00 -4.44 1.92
C ASP A 216 10.81 -4.23 2.88
N VAL A 217 9.97 -5.26 3.10
CA VAL A 217 8.92 -5.22 4.13
C VAL A 217 9.51 -5.05 5.53
N LEU A 218 10.67 -5.67 5.83
CA LEU A 218 11.36 -5.50 7.12
C LEU A 218 11.91 -4.08 7.29
N LEU A 219 12.52 -3.51 6.24
CA LEU A 219 13.01 -2.14 6.24
C LEU A 219 11.88 -1.15 6.54
N TRP A 220 10.75 -1.30 5.83
CA TRP A 220 9.56 -0.50 6.05
C TRP A 220 9.05 -0.65 7.49
N ALA A 221 8.83 -1.88 7.95
CA ALA A 221 8.28 -2.16 9.27
C ALA A 221 9.15 -1.57 10.40
N ALA A 222 10.47 -1.64 10.24
CA ALA A 222 11.41 -1.11 11.21
C ALA A 222 11.40 0.43 11.26
N GLY A 223 11.33 1.10 10.11
CA GLY A 223 11.25 2.56 10.03
C GLY A 223 9.91 3.16 10.46
N HIS A 224 8.83 2.38 10.42
CA HIS A 224 7.46 2.85 10.68
C HIS A 224 6.87 2.36 12.01
N GLY A 225 7.71 1.91 12.95
CA GLY A 225 7.23 1.53 14.29
C GLY A 225 6.35 0.29 14.32
N GLN A 226 6.40 -0.56 13.30
CA GLN A 226 5.55 -1.75 13.18
C GLN A 226 6.17 -2.94 13.92
N ARG A 227 6.29 -2.82 15.25
CA ARG A 227 6.97 -3.81 16.11
C ARG A 227 6.48 -5.24 15.90
N ASP A 228 5.17 -5.45 15.86
CA ASP A 228 4.58 -6.79 15.72
C ASP A 228 4.91 -7.41 14.36
N ARG A 229 4.95 -6.61 13.29
CA ARG A 229 5.39 -7.05 11.97
C ARG A 229 6.86 -7.40 11.96
N VAL A 230 7.72 -6.58 12.57
CA VAL A 230 9.15 -6.91 12.71
C VAL A 230 9.31 -8.25 13.43
N ALA A 231 8.62 -8.46 14.55
CA ALA A 231 8.66 -9.73 15.27
C ALA A 231 8.20 -10.91 14.39
N LEU A 232 7.08 -10.76 13.66
CA LEU A 232 6.56 -11.77 12.74
C LEU A 232 7.61 -12.15 11.67
N LEU A 233 8.23 -11.15 11.03
CA LEU A 233 9.24 -11.39 9.98
C LEU A 233 10.45 -12.16 10.55
N LEU A 234 10.93 -11.76 11.74
CA LEU A 234 12.05 -12.42 12.42
C LEU A 234 11.72 -13.86 12.85
N ASP A 235 10.49 -14.11 13.35
CA ASP A 235 10.00 -15.46 13.70
C ASP A 235 9.97 -16.39 12.48
N HIS A 236 9.71 -15.83 11.29
CA HIS A 236 9.79 -16.53 10.01
C HIS A 236 11.20 -16.61 9.41
N ARG A 237 12.22 -16.23 10.18
CA ARG A 237 13.66 -16.28 9.82
C ARG A 237 14.06 -15.34 8.69
N VAL A 238 13.37 -14.22 8.53
CA VAL A 238 13.88 -13.12 7.71
C VAL A 238 15.16 -12.61 8.35
N ALA A 239 16.23 -12.49 7.56
CA ALA A 239 17.50 -12.00 8.07
C ALA A 239 17.36 -10.53 8.49
N PRO A 240 17.81 -10.15 9.70
CA PRO A 240 17.74 -8.76 10.16
C PRO A 240 18.74 -7.85 9.45
N GLU A 241 19.63 -8.44 8.66
CA GLU A 241 20.61 -7.79 7.81
C GLU A 241 20.54 -8.42 6.43
N SER A 242 20.76 -7.62 5.40
CA SER A 242 20.91 -8.11 4.05
C SER A 242 22.09 -7.46 3.34
N GLU A 243 22.65 -8.19 2.38
CA GLU A 243 23.62 -7.68 1.43
C GLU A 243 22.99 -6.68 0.44
N PHE A 244 21.65 -6.60 0.36
CA PHE A 244 20.91 -5.60 -0.41
C PHE A 244 20.98 -4.20 0.22
N ARG A 245 22.13 -3.81 0.79
CA ARG A 245 22.41 -2.45 1.21
C ARG A 245 22.32 -1.55 -0.02
N GLY A 246 21.24 -0.79 -0.13
CA GLY A 246 21.05 0.15 -1.23
C GLY A 246 19.68 0.16 -1.86
N HIS A 247 18.61 -0.30 -1.19
CA HIS A 247 17.26 0.04 -1.64
C HIS A 247 17.18 1.57 -1.79
N PRO A 248 16.89 2.11 -3.00
CA PRO A 248 17.00 3.55 -3.27
C PRO A 248 16.21 4.42 -2.29
N LEU A 249 15.07 3.91 -1.81
CA LEU A 249 14.20 4.62 -0.86
C LEU A 249 14.78 4.72 0.56
N HIS A 250 15.69 3.82 0.96
CA HIS A 250 16.23 3.77 2.33
C HIS A 250 17.70 4.18 2.41
N HIS A 251 18.26 4.70 1.32
CA HIS A 251 19.63 5.22 1.24
C HIS A 251 20.72 4.25 1.75
N GLY A 252 20.47 2.94 1.61
CA GLY A 252 21.41 1.89 2.03
C GLY A 252 21.46 1.60 3.54
N ARG A 253 20.55 2.16 4.33
CA ARG A 253 20.43 1.89 5.77
C ARG A 253 19.89 0.48 6.03
N SER A 254 20.37 -0.13 7.10
CA SER A 254 19.84 -1.39 7.66
C SER A 254 18.49 -1.17 8.36
N PRO A 255 17.71 -2.24 8.61
CA PRO A 255 16.50 -2.15 9.44
C PRO A 255 16.78 -1.55 10.83
N TRP A 256 17.93 -1.87 11.43
CA TRP A 256 18.30 -1.34 12.75
C TRP A 256 18.52 0.17 12.70
N GLU A 257 19.24 0.67 11.69
CA GLU A 257 19.45 2.12 11.52
C GLU A 257 18.13 2.86 11.32
N LEU A 258 17.19 2.29 10.54
CA LEU A 258 15.87 2.88 10.34
C LEU A 258 15.07 2.92 11.66
N ALA A 259 15.05 1.83 12.42
CA ALA A 259 14.38 1.78 13.72
C ALA A 259 14.94 2.82 14.70
N VAL A 260 16.27 2.93 14.83
CA VAL A 260 16.88 3.90 15.75
C VAL A 260 16.57 5.33 15.35
N ARG A 261 16.64 5.65 14.06
CA ARG A 261 16.30 6.99 13.54
C ARG A 261 14.83 7.34 13.73
N ALA A 262 13.95 6.36 13.53
CA ALA A 262 12.54 6.52 13.80
C ALA A 262 12.26 6.62 15.31
N GLY A 263 13.23 6.36 16.19
CA GLY A 263 13.07 6.40 17.64
C GLY A 263 12.45 5.13 18.23
N GLU A 264 12.45 4.03 17.46
CA GLU A 264 11.83 2.76 17.80
C GLU A 264 12.81 1.84 18.55
N SER A 265 13.13 2.21 19.80
CA SER A 265 14.12 1.47 20.62
C SER A 265 13.77 -0.01 20.80
N GLU A 266 12.50 -0.35 21.00
CA GLU A 266 12.08 -1.75 21.16
C GLU A 266 12.32 -2.57 19.88
N ILE A 267 12.10 -1.96 18.71
CA ILE A 267 12.38 -2.60 17.41
C ILE A 267 13.89 -2.77 17.21
N ALA A 268 14.67 -1.74 17.55
CA ALA A 268 16.13 -1.82 17.48
C ALA A 268 16.67 -2.96 18.36
N ASP A 269 16.14 -3.13 19.57
CA ASP A 269 16.51 -4.22 20.48
C ASP A 269 16.09 -5.59 19.92
N LEU A 270 14.90 -5.72 19.33
CA LEU A 270 14.45 -6.95 18.67
C LEU A 270 15.37 -7.35 17.52
N LEU A 271 15.78 -6.39 16.70
CA LEU A 271 16.70 -6.63 15.59
C LEU A 271 18.07 -7.09 16.08
N VAL A 272 18.62 -6.47 17.13
CA VAL A 272 19.87 -6.90 17.76
C VAL A 272 19.76 -8.31 18.33
N ALA A 273 18.65 -8.63 19.01
CA ALA A 273 18.39 -9.96 19.53
C ALA A 273 18.32 -11.02 18.43
N ALA A 274 17.88 -10.65 17.23
CA ALA A 274 17.88 -11.51 16.04
C ALA A 274 19.23 -11.55 15.29
N GLY A 275 20.23 -10.77 15.71
CA GLY A 275 21.58 -10.78 15.14
C GLY A 275 21.94 -9.60 14.25
N ALA A 276 21.14 -8.53 14.22
CA ALA A 276 21.53 -7.26 13.60
C ALA A 276 22.80 -6.70 14.25
N ARG A 277 23.59 -5.96 13.48
CA ARG A 277 24.84 -5.37 13.97
C ARG A 277 24.66 -3.86 14.10
N PRO A 278 24.52 -3.32 15.33
CA PRO A 278 24.52 -1.89 15.56
C PRO A 278 25.73 -1.22 14.92
N VAL A 279 25.50 -0.03 14.35
CA VAL A 279 26.55 0.84 13.83
C VAL A 279 26.65 2.10 14.69
N ASP A 280 27.85 2.68 14.73
CA ASP A 280 28.06 3.97 15.36
C ASP A 280 27.38 5.05 14.49
N LEU A 281 26.31 5.64 15.02
CA LEU A 281 25.64 6.76 14.37
C LEU A 281 26.50 8.02 14.49
N ASP A 282 26.56 8.81 13.41
CA ASP A 282 27.14 10.14 13.49
C ASP A 282 26.28 11.08 14.35
N ASP A 283 26.86 12.20 14.81
CA ASP A 283 26.20 13.13 15.74
C ASP A 283 24.85 13.66 15.22
N VAL A 284 24.70 13.81 13.89
CA VAL A 284 23.46 14.29 13.29
C VAL A 284 22.40 13.18 13.27
N ASP A 285 22.78 11.92 13.05
CA ASP A 285 21.87 10.77 13.13
C ASP A 285 21.45 10.51 14.59
N GLN A 286 22.37 10.72 15.54
CA GLN A 286 22.06 10.69 16.98
C GLN A 286 21.05 11.78 17.36
N PHE A 287 21.21 13.00 16.83
CA PHE A 287 20.23 14.07 17.01
C PHE A 287 18.83 13.68 16.49
N PHE A 288 18.73 13.16 15.27
CA PHE A 288 17.45 12.71 14.73
C PHE A 288 16.83 11.61 15.58
N ALA A 289 17.62 10.61 15.98
CA ALA A 289 17.14 9.54 16.85
C ALA A 289 16.64 10.06 18.21
N ALA A 290 17.32 11.05 18.81
CA ALA A 290 16.87 11.69 20.05
C ALA A 290 15.56 12.47 19.87
N ALA A 291 15.46 13.27 18.81
CA ALA A 291 14.25 14.02 18.48
C ALA A 291 13.05 13.08 18.26
N MET A 292 13.26 11.99 17.51
CA MET A 292 12.23 10.99 17.18
C MET A 292 11.81 10.12 18.37
N ARG A 293 12.65 9.99 19.41
CA ARG A 293 12.26 9.42 20.71
C ARG A 293 11.51 10.40 21.61
N GLY A 294 11.46 11.69 21.25
CA GLY A 294 10.95 12.73 22.14
C GLY A 294 11.90 13.08 23.29
N ASP A 295 13.19 12.76 23.18
CA ASP A 295 14.19 13.01 24.22
C ASP A 295 14.63 14.48 24.18
N SER A 296 13.85 15.33 24.85
CA SER A 296 14.08 16.77 24.91
C SER A 296 15.42 17.14 25.57
N VAL A 297 15.93 16.31 26.48
CA VAL A 297 17.19 16.57 27.18
C VAL A 297 18.36 16.33 26.24
N ALA A 298 18.37 15.21 25.50
CA ALA A 298 19.40 14.92 24.51
C ALA A 298 19.37 15.92 23.35
N VAL A 299 18.18 16.31 22.89
CA VAL A 299 18.02 17.37 21.87
C VAL A 299 18.60 18.69 22.37
N ALA A 300 18.27 19.13 23.59
CA ALA A 300 18.78 20.39 24.16
C ALA A 300 20.30 20.38 24.42
N ALA A 301 20.88 19.20 24.64
CA ALA A 301 22.32 19.02 24.82
C ALA A 301 23.11 18.96 23.50
N THR A 302 22.43 18.88 22.35
CA THR A 302 23.08 18.78 21.03
C THR A 302 23.76 20.09 20.67
N ALA A 303 25.00 20.01 20.19
CA ALA A 303 25.78 21.19 19.85
C ALA A 303 25.16 21.97 18.66
N PRO A 304 25.16 23.33 18.68
CA PRO A 304 24.48 24.13 17.65
C PRO A 304 24.92 23.83 16.21
N GLU A 305 26.19 23.50 16.00
CA GLU A 305 26.73 23.12 14.70
C GLU A 305 26.18 21.79 14.18
N VAL A 306 25.88 20.84 15.08
CA VAL A 306 25.24 19.56 14.75
C VAL A 306 23.79 19.81 14.36
N VAL A 307 23.06 20.65 15.11
CA VAL A 307 21.68 21.02 14.78
C VAL A 307 21.62 21.73 13.42
N ARG A 308 22.57 22.62 13.12
CA ARG A 308 22.66 23.27 11.80
C ARG A 308 22.88 22.24 10.69
N ALA A 309 23.84 21.33 10.87
CA ALA A 309 24.11 20.26 9.92
C ALA A 309 22.89 19.33 9.74
N ALA A 310 22.13 19.07 10.81
CA ALA A 310 20.89 18.30 10.75
C ALA A 310 19.85 18.96 9.85
N ARG A 311 19.64 20.28 10.00
CA ARG A 311 18.71 21.06 9.17
C ARG A 311 19.12 21.10 7.70
N GLU A 312 20.42 21.13 7.42
CA GLU A 312 20.95 21.05 6.05
C GLU A 312 20.80 19.65 5.45
N ARG A 313 20.98 18.60 6.26
CA ARG A 313 20.94 17.20 5.81
C ARG A 313 19.53 16.64 5.66
N GLY A 314 18.60 17.03 6.54
CA GLY A 314 17.23 16.52 6.58
C GLY A 314 16.23 17.66 6.80
N PRO A 315 16.12 18.62 5.87
CA PRO A 315 15.29 19.81 6.08
C PRO A 315 13.81 19.48 6.33
N THR A 316 13.33 18.33 5.86
CA THR A 316 11.93 17.87 5.99
C THR A 316 11.70 16.92 7.16
N ALA A 317 12.59 16.80 8.15
CA ALA A 317 12.42 15.86 9.28
C ALA A 317 11.10 16.05 10.07
N VAL A 318 10.48 17.24 9.99
CA VAL A 318 9.15 17.50 10.58
C VAL A 318 8.05 16.71 9.84
N VAL A 319 8.22 16.46 8.53
CA VAL A 319 7.33 15.60 7.73
C VAL A 319 7.40 14.17 8.22
N ASP A 320 8.61 13.60 8.36
CA ASP A 320 8.83 12.23 8.87
C ASP A 320 8.20 12.05 10.26
N ALA A 321 8.37 13.04 11.15
CA ALA A 321 7.76 13.03 12.48
C ALA A 321 6.23 13.08 12.45
N ALA A 322 5.64 13.81 11.49
CA ALA A 322 4.19 13.90 11.33
C ALA A 322 3.59 12.64 10.69
N GLU A 323 4.25 12.07 9.69
CA GLU A 323 3.88 10.78 9.07
C GLU A 323 3.82 9.66 10.13
N LEU A 324 4.76 9.66 11.08
CA LEU A 324 4.79 8.72 12.20
C LEU A 324 3.89 9.12 13.39
N GLY A 325 3.10 10.19 13.29
CA GLY A 325 2.20 10.66 14.36
C GLY A 325 2.92 11.16 15.63
N LYS A 326 4.20 11.52 15.54
CA LYS A 326 5.05 11.86 16.70
C LYS A 326 4.98 13.35 17.04
N ALA A 327 3.86 13.77 17.63
CA ALA A 327 3.61 15.17 18.02
C ALA A 327 4.73 15.80 18.88
N VAL A 328 5.30 15.06 19.84
CA VAL A 328 6.42 15.56 20.67
C VAL A 328 7.67 15.81 19.80
N SER A 329 7.97 14.92 18.87
CA SER A 329 9.10 15.05 17.94
C SER A 329 8.92 16.23 17.00
N VAL A 330 7.71 16.44 16.47
CA VAL A 330 7.37 17.63 15.67
C VAL A 330 7.70 18.91 16.43
N ARG A 331 7.27 19.02 17.69
CA ARG A 331 7.59 20.19 18.54
C ARG A 331 9.10 20.38 18.71
N LEU A 332 9.82 19.32 19.09
CA LEU A 332 11.26 19.39 19.33
C LEU A 332 12.05 19.82 18.09
N LEU A 333 11.67 19.32 16.91
CA LEU A 333 12.31 19.70 15.65
C LEU A 333 12.06 21.17 15.32
N VAL A 334 10.82 21.67 15.47
CA VAL A 334 10.55 23.09 15.20
C VAL A 334 11.24 24.00 16.23
N ASP A 335 11.27 23.62 17.51
CA ASP A 335 12.00 24.36 18.56
C ASP A 335 13.53 24.36 18.29
N ALA A 336 14.05 23.33 17.62
CA ALA A 336 15.43 23.26 17.13
C ALA A 336 15.67 24.04 15.81
N GLY A 337 14.64 24.72 15.29
CA GLY A 337 14.71 25.63 14.15
C GLY A 337 14.43 25.00 12.78
N PHE A 338 13.91 23.78 12.72
CA PHE A 338 13.42 23.20 11.47
C PHE A 338 12.19 23.99 10.98
N ASP A 339 12.10 24.21 9.67
CA ASP A 339 10.94 24.88 9.08
C ASP A 339 9.75 23.91 9.07
N VAL A 340 8.69 24.24 9.81
CA VAL A 340 7.44 23.44 9.85
C VAL A 340 6.79 23.30 8.47
N ASN A 341 7.10 24.20 7.55
CA ASN A 341 6.60 24.21 6.18
C ASN A 341 7.56 23.60 5.15
N ALA A 342 8.70 23.04 5.59
CA ALA A 342 9.59 22.34 4.68
C ALA A 342 8.88 21.14 4.05
N ALA A 343 9.03 21.02 2.72
CA ALA A 343 8.42 19.96 1.93
C ALA A 343 9.31 19.65 0.73
N VAL A 344 9.34 18.36 0.33
CA VAL A 344 9.81 17.96 -1.00
C VAL A 344 8.61 17.87 -1.94
N ARG A 345 7.59 17.10 -1.55
CA ARG A 345 6.33 16.95 -2.29
C ARG A 345 5.15 17.46 -1.47
N GLU A 346 5.07 17.09 -0.19
CA GLU A 346 4.01 17.46 0.76
C GLU A 346 4.58 17.97 2.09
N THR A 347 3.77 18.72 2.84
CA THR A 347 4.15 19.24 4.17
C THR A 347 3.70 18.29 5.30
N ALA A 348 4.24 18.48 6.50
CA ALA A 348 3.79 17.79 7.70
C ALA A 348 2.27 17.94 7.95
N LEU A 349 1.69 19.08 7.54
CA LEU A 349 0.25 19.33 7.68
C LEU A 349 -0.59 18.49 6.69
N HIS A 350 -0.07 18.19 5.50
CA HIS A 350 -0.71 17.25 4.58
C HIS A 350 -0.76 15.84 5.18
N GLN A 351 0.36 15.37 5.74
CA GLN A 351 0.46 14.06 6.39
C GLN A 351 -0.54 13.93 7.56
N ALA A 352 -0.55 14.91 8.48
CA ALA A 352 -1.50 14.92 9.60
C ALA A 352 -2.96 14.98 9.13
N ALA A 353 -3.24 15.69 8.03
CA ALA A 353 -4.58 15.83 7.48
C ALA A 353 -5.10 14.54 6.83
N PHE A 354 -4.24 13.86 6.07
CA PHE A 354 -4.57 12.56 5.47
C PHE A 354 -4.73 11.45 6.50
N ALA A 355 -3.98 11.49 7.60
CA ALA A 355 -4.15 10.55 8.72
C ALA A 355 -5.38 10.84 9.59
N GLY A 356 -6.04 11.99 9.42
CA GLY A 356 -7.16 12.40 10.28
C GLY A 356 -6.75 12.79 11.71
N ASP A 357 -5.47 13.05 11.96
CA ASP A 357 -4.95 13.39 13.30
C ASP A 357 -5.21 14.88 13.61
N LEU A 358 -6.46 15.18 13.99
CA LEU A 358 -6.87 16.54 14.36
C LEU A 358 -5.99 17.16 15.47
N PRO A 359 -5.58 16.43 16.53
CA PRO A 359 -4.60 16.93 17.50
C PRO A 359 -3.28 17.39 16.85
N LEU A 360 -2.68 16.58 15.96
CA LEU A 360 -1.44 16.93 15.27
C LEU A 360 -1.63 18.10 14.29
N VAL A 361 -2.76 18.15 13.58
CA VAL A 361 -3.14 19.29 12.73
C VAL A 361 -3.13 20.59 13.53
N ARG A 362 -3.78 20.61 14.69
CA ARG A 362 -3.80 21.78 15.59
C ARG A 362 -2.39 22.17 16.06
N LEU A 363 -1.60 21.18 16.45
CA LEU A 363 -0.21 21.41 16.87
C LEU A 363 0.62 22.06 15.75
N LEU A 364 0.52 21.56 14.53
CA LEU A 364 1.25 22.09 13.37
C LEU A 364 0.81 23.54 13.04
N LEU A 365 -0.48 23.84 13.13
CA LEU A 365 -1.00 25.20 12.96
C LEU A 365 -0.48 26.15 14.05
N ASP A 366 -0.47 25.71 15.32
CA ASP A 366 0.09 26.48 16.44
C ASP A 366 1.61 26.72 16.27
N LEU A 367 2.29 25.84 15.52
CA LEU A 367 3.70 25.94 15.14
C LEU A 367 3.94 26.84 13.91
N GLY A 368 2.89 27.35 13.27
CA GLY A 368 2.99 28.22 12.10
C GLY A 368 2.99 27.48 10.75
N ALA A 369 2.46 26.25 10.70
CA ALA A 369 2.19 25.59 9.43
C ALA A 369 1.17 26.39 8.59
N ASP A 370 1.45 26.51 7.30
CA ASP A 370 0.62 27.21 6.33
C ASP A 370 -0.40 26.25 5.71
N PRO A 371 -1.70 26.38 6.02
CA PRO A 371 -2.75 25.49 5.51
C PRO A 371 -3.07 25.71 4.02
N THR A 372 -2.49 26.74 3.39
CA THR A 372 -2.75 27.08 1.97
C THR A 372 -1.72 26.47 1.02
N ARG A 373 -0.63 25.90 1.55
CA ARG A 373 0.38 25.24 0.72
C ARG A 373 -0.21 24.08 -0.06
N GLN A 374 0.15 24.00 -1.33
CA GLN A 374 -0.22 22.90 -2.20
C GLN A 374 0.91 21.90 -2.31
N ASP A 375 0.58 20.61 -2.30
CA ASP A 375 1.53 19.56 -2.66
C ASP A 375 1.91 19.64 -4.15
N THR A 376 3.07 19.10 -4.52
CA THR A 376 3.58 19.21 -5.90
C THR A 376 3.04 18.16 -6.87
N GLU A 377 2.37 17.11 -6.37
CA GLU A 377 1.92 15.99 -7.18
C GLU A 377 0.49 16.20 -7.70
N PHE A 378 -0.42 16.57 -6.81
CA PHE A 378 -1.84 16.76 -7.09
C PHE A 378 -2.27 18.22 -7.04
N GLY A 379 -1.42 19.11 -6.54
CA GLY A 379 -1.79 20.52 -6.34
C GLY A 379 -2.87 20.71 -5.28
N SER A 380 -3.00 19.76 -4.35
CA SER A 380 -4.03 19.75 -3.31
C SER A 380 -3.49 20.39 -2.04
N THR A 381 -4.39 20.96 -1.23
CA THR A 381 -4.05 21.52 0.10
C THR A 381 -4.21 20.44 1.16
N PRO A 382 -3.75 20.65 2.42
CA PRO A 382 -4.03 19.74 3.52
C PRO A 382 -5.53 19.51 3.72
N GLN A 383 -6.36 20.54 3.50
CA GLN A 383 -7.82 20.40 3.54
C GLN A 383 -8.30 19.43 2.44
N GLY A 384 -7.79 19.56 1.21
CA GLY A 384 -8.12 18.65 0.12
C GLY A 384 -7.69 17.21 0.40
N TRP A 385 -6.52 17.00 1.03
CA TRP A 385 -6.07 15.67 1.49
C TRP A 385 -7.03 15.08 2.54
N ALA A 386 -7.46 15.88 3.52
CA ALA A 386 -8.46 15.43 4.51
C ALA A 386 -9.82 15.11 3.87
N GLU A 387 -10.28 15.89 2.89
CA GLU A 387 -11.53 15.60 2.17
C GLU A 387 -11.44 14.32 1.35
N HIS A 388 -10.32 14.11 0.66
CA HIS A 388 -10.06 12.91 -0.11
C HIS A 388 -10.01 11.64 0.76
N ALA A 389 -9.40 11.74 1.94
CA ALA A 389 -9.37 10.68 2.94
C ALA A 389 -10.66 10.56 3.78
N GLY A 390 -11.68 11.40 3.55
CA GLY A 390 -12.96 11.35 4.26
C GLY A 390 -12.93 11.86 5.72
N HIS A 391 -11.87 12.55 6.13
CA HIS A 391 -11.71 13.15 7.46
C HIS A 391 -12.44 14.50 7.54
N HIS A 392 -13.78 14.44 7.55
CA HIS A 392 -14.64 15.63 7.49
C HIS A 392 -14.43 16.62 8.64
N ASP A 393 -14.09 16.16 9.83
CA ASP A 393 -13.81 17.00 11.00
C ASP A 393 -12.50 17.80 10.84
N VAL A 394 -11.45 17.17 10.30
CA VAL A 394 -10.19 17.83 9.94
C VAL A 394 -10.40 18.79 8.78
N ALA A 395 -11.09 18.36 7.72
CA ALA A 395 -11.40 19.21 6.57
C ALA A 395 -12.20 20.46 6.97
N GLU A 396 -13.21 20.29 7.84
CA GLU A 396 -13.99 21.41 8.38
C GLU A 396 -13.12 22.35 9.22
N HIS A 397 -12.26 21.80 10.09
CA HIS A 397 -11.36 22.60 10.90
C HIS A 397 -10.42 23.46 10.04
N LEU A 398 -9.83 22.87 8.99
CA LEU A 398 -8.95 23.56 8.05
C LEU A 398 -9.69 24.60 7.19
N ARG A 399 -10.95 24.32 6.80
CA ARG A 399 -11.79 25.25 6.02
C ARG A 399 -12.17 26.51 6.79
N GLN A 400 -12.27 26.42 8.11
CA GLN A 400 -12.60 27.55 8.98
C GLN A 400 -11.42 28.48 9.29
N LEU A 401 -10.21 28.12 8.84
CA LEU A 401 -9.04 28.97 9.01
C LEU A 401 -9.14 30.24 8.13
N PRO A 402 -8.62 31.38 8.62
CA PRO A 402 -8.78 32.68 7.97
C PRO A 402 -8.01 32.85 6.66
#